data_AF-D3RVB0-F1
#
_entry.id   AF-D3RVB0-F1
#
_cell.length_a   1.000
_cell.length_b   1.000
_cell.length_c   1.000
_cell.angle_alpha   90.00
_cell.angle_beta   90.00
_cell.angle_gamma   90.00
#
_symmetry.space_group_name_H-M   'P 1'
#
loop_
_entity.id
_entity.type
_entity.pdbx_description
1 polymer ?
#
loop_
_entity_poly.entity_id
_entity_poly.type
_entity_poly.pdbx_seq_one_letter_code
_entity_poly.pdbx_strand_id
1 'polypeptide(L)' 'MDVRNPDDSSLEARLEALCAKGCRQVRRDIAALESGAELPETQGLTADERVWLLAELKQIMAVYGDTCRL' A
#
# COMPACT_ATOMS: atom_id res chain seq x y z
N MET A 1 5.18 -16.40 14.00
CA MET A 1 4.46 -15.15 13.73
C MET A 1 3.69 -15.41 12.46
N ASP A 2 2.47 -15.90 12.61
CA ASP A 2 1.72 -16.53 11.54
C ASP A 2 0.48 -15.69 11.29
N VAL A 3 0.66 -14.59 10.57
CA VAL A 3 -0.45 -13.89 9.91
C VAL A 3 -0.42 -14.41 8.48
N ARG A 4 -1.25 -15.42 8.20
CA ARG A 4 -1.48 -15.89 6.85
C ARG A 4 -2.98 -15.97 6.67
N ASN A 5 -3.55 -14.87 6.21
CA ASN A 5 -4.92 -14.84 5.74
C ASN A 5 -4.89 -15.26 4.25
N PRO A 6 -5.70 -16.22 3.79
CA PRO A 6 -5.60 -16.76 2.43
C PRO A 6 -5.93 -15.77 1.27
N ASP A 7 -6.22 -14.50 1.58
CA ASP A 7 -6.36 -13.39 0.61
C ASP A 7 -5.12 -12.46 0.53
N ASP A 8 -4.09 -12.68 1.35
CA ASP A 8 -2.84 -11.89 1.38
C ASP A 8 -2.16 -11.79 0.00
N SER A 9 -2.22 -12.86 -0.81
CA SER A 9 -1.59 -12.90 -2.14
C SER A 9 -2.04 -11.77 -3.08
N SER A 10 -3.31 -11.36 -2.99
CA SER A 10 -3.85 -10.31 -3.86
C SER A 10 -3.44 -8.91 -3.39
N LEU A 11 -3.36 -8.70 -2.07
CA LEU A 11 -2.95 -7.43 -1.48
C LEU A 11 -1.43 -7.24 -1.58
N GLU A 12 -0.64 -8.29 -1.33
CA GLU A 12 0.82 -8.29 -1.55
C GLU A 12 1.17 -8.01 -3.00
N ALA A 13 0.52 -8.66 -3.96
CA ALA A 13 0.78 -8.39 -5.39
C ALA A 13 0.42 -6.94 -5.78
N ARG A 14 -0.65 -6.38 -5.21
CA ARG A 14 -1.01 -4.96 -5.40
C ARG A 14 -0.01 -4.03 -4.73
N LEU A 15 0.47 -4.37 -3.53
CA LEU A 15 1.53 -3.65 -2.81
C LEU A 15 2.82 -3.62 -3.62
N GLU A 16 3.26 -4.77 -4.13
CA GLU A 16 4.44 -4.87 -5.00
C GLU A 16 4.26 -4.08 -6.28
N ALA A 17 3.08 -4.15 -6.93
CA ALA A 17 2.78 -3.37 -8.12
C ALA A 17 2.81 -1.86 -7.83
N LEU A 18 2.28 -1.41 -6.69
CA LEU A 18 2.36 -0.01 -6.25
C LEU A 18 3.82 0.38 -5.98
N CYS A 19 4.56 -0.45 -5.26
CA CYS A 19 5.96 -0.21 -4.93
C CYS A 19 6.85 -0.14 -6.19
N ALA A 20 6.54 -0.96 -7.20
CA ALA A 20 7.21 -0.96 -8.50
C ALA A 20 6.97 0.32 -9.33
N LYS A 21 5.88 1.06 -9.11
CA LYS A 21 5.65 2.38 -9.74
C LYS A 21 6.62 3.45 -9.21
N GLY A 22 7.24 3.20 -8.05
CA GLY A 22 8.23 4.06 -7.44
C GLY A 22 7.70 4.90 -6.29
N CYS A 23 8.61 5.24 -5.37
CA CYS A 23 8.32 5.88 -4.08
C CYS A 23 7.45 7.15 -4.17
N ARG A 24 7.61 7.95 -5.24
CA ARG A 24 6.83 9.17 -5.42
C ARG A 24 5.36 8.90 -5.74
N GLN A 25 5.09 7.89 -6.56
CA GLN A 25 3.72 7.53 -6.93
C GLN A 25 3.01 6.89 -5.75
N VAL A 26 3.69 5.97 -5.05
CA VAL A 26 3.22 5.35 -3.81
C VAL A 26 2.80 6.40 -2.77
N ARG A 27 3.61 7.44 -2.53
CA ARG A 27 3.23 8.52 -1.60
C ARG A 27 1.96 9.25 -2.01
N ARG A 28 1.77 9.48 -3.31
CA ARG A 28 0.53 10.11 -3.82
C ARG A 28 -0.66 9.20 -3.61
N ASP A 29 -0.48 7.91 -3.86
CA ASP A 29 -1.52 6.90 -3.67
C ASP A 29 -1.92 6.81 -2.18
N ILE A 30 -0.95 6.75 -1.26
CA ILE A 30 -1.21 6.82 0.19
C ILE A 30 -1.98 8.11 0.54
N ALA A 31 -1.50 9.28 0.10
CA ALA A 31 -2.15 10.55 0.40
C ALA A 31 -3.59 10.65 -0.15
N ALA A 32 -3.83 10.09 -1.34
CA ALA A 32 -5.16 10.01 -1.92
C ALA A 32 -6.09 9.12 -1.06
N LEU A 33 -5.60 7.94 -0.66
CA LEU A 33 -6.34 7.02 0.20
C LEU A 33 -6.63 7.61 1.59
N GLU A 34 -5.68 8.35 2.18
CA GLU A 34 -5.87 9.07 3.45
C GLU A 34 -6.91 10.19 3.33
N SER A 35 -6.95 10.86 2.17
CA SER A 35 -7.97 11.87 1.87
C SER A 35 -9.35 11.27 1.60
N GLY A 36 -9.49 9.94 1.63
CA GLY A 36 -10.72 9.23 1.33
C GLY A 36 -10.95 8.96 -0.15
N ALA A 37 -10.01 9.34 -1.03
CA ALA A 37 -10.11 9.09 -2.45
C ALA A 37 -9.96 7.59 -2.77
N GLU A 38 -10.67 7.16 -3.80
CA GLU A 38 -10.66 5.78 -4.28
C GLU A 38 -9.66 5.67 -5.43
N LEU A 39 -8.65 4.82 -5.25
CA LEU A 39 -7.70 4.51 -6.32
C LEU A 39 -8.18 3.30 -7.13
N PRO A 40 -7.84 3.22 -8.42
CA PRO A 40 -8.17 2.05 -9.24
C PRO A 40 -7.59 0.75 -8.65
N GLU A 41 -6.44 0.81 -7.97
CA GLU A 41 -5.81 -0.34 -7.30
C GLU A 41 -6.52 -0.76 -6.02
N THR A 42 -7.27 0.16 -5.40
CA THR A 42 -8.09 -0.11 -4.21
C THR A 42 -9.56 -0.29 -4.54
N GLN A 43 -9.92 -0.20 -5.82
CA GLN A 43 -11.28 -0.35 -6.26
C GLN A 43 -11.72 -1.81 -6.04
N GLY A 44 -12.80 -1.99 -5.28
CA GLY A 44 -13.29 -3.30 -4.88
C GLY A 44 -12.68 -3.86 -3.58
N LEU A 45 -11.75 -3.14 -2.94
CA LEU A 45 -11.32 -3.46 -1.57
C LEU A 45 -12.38 -2.99 -0.57
N THR A 46 -12.58 -3.77 0.49
CA THR A 46 -13.33 -3.32 1.65
C THR A 46 -12.57 -2.24 2.42
N ALA A 47 -13.27 -1.51 3.29
CA ALA A 47 -12.65 -0.46 4.10
C ALA A 47 -11.49 -1.01 4.96
N ASP A 48 -11.64 -2.22 5.51
CA ASP A 48 -10.60 -2.90 6.28
C ASP A 48 -9.36 -3.22 5.44
N GLU A 49 -9.54 -3.83 4.25
CA GLU A 49 -8.45 -4.13 3.33
C GLU A 49 -7.71 -2.86 2.88
N ARG A 50 -8.45 -1.77 2.66
CA ARG A 50 -7.87 -0.49 2.27
C ARG A 50 -7.02 0.12 3.39
N VAL A 51 -7.49 0.01 4.63
CA VAL A 51 -6.74 0.46 5.82
C VAL A 51 -5.49 -0.39 6.02
N TRP A 52 -5.60 -1.71 5.85
CA TRP A 52 -4.46 -2.62 5.94
C TRP A 52 -3.40 -2.33 4.87
N LEU A 53 -3.82 -2.20 3.60
CA LEU A 53 -2.92 -1.87 2.48
C LEU A 53 -2.20 -0.54 2.73
N LEU A 54 -2.91 0.45 3.26
CA LEU A 54 -2.36 1.76 3.59
C LEU A 54 -1.35 1.69 4.75
N ALA A 55 -1.62 0.87 5.77
CA ALA A 55 -0.70 0.63 6.87
C ALA A 55 0.58 -0.03 6.37
N GLU A 56 0.50 -1.07 5.54
CA GLU A 56 1.68 -1.74 5.00
C GLU A 56 2.47 -0.84 4.05
N LEU A 57 1.80 -0.11 3.16
CA LEU A 57 2.46 0.89 2.33
C LEU A 57 3.26 1.88 3.18
N LYS A 58 2.67 2.37 4.28
CA LYS A 58 3.35 3.28 5.21
C LYS A 58 4.49 2.61 5.96
N GLN A 59 4.36 1.35 6.38
CA GLN A 59 5.44 0.59 7.03
C GLN A 59 6.61 0.38 6.09
N ILE A 60 6.35 -0.10 4.87
CA ILE A 60 7.35 -0.23 3.81
C ILE A 60 7.98 1.14 3.54
N MET A 61 7.20 2.20 3.37
CA MET A 61 7.73 3.55 3.19
C MET A 61 8.49 4.10 4.41
N ALA A 62 8.25 3.62 5.63
CA ALA A 62 9.01 4.01 6.80
C ALA A 62 10.39 3.32 6.81
N VAL A 63 10.44 2.06 6.39
CA VAL A 63 11.69 1.28 6.25
C VAL A 63 12.50 1.73 5.03
N TYR A 64 11.84 1.92 3.88
CA TYR A 64 12.45 2.37 2.63
C TYR A 64 12.58 3.91 2.52
N GLY A 65 11.89 4.66 3.38
CA GLY A 65 11.99 6.12 3.44
C GLY A 65 13.37 6.60 3.88
N ASP A 66 14.10 5.75 4.61
CA ASP A 66 15.50 5.99 4.97
C ASP A 66 16.45 5.75 3.78
N THR A 67 16.12 4.80 2.89
CA THR A 67 16.94 4.47 1.70
C THR A 67 16.60 5.29 0.46
N CYS A 68 15.45 5.96 0.41
CA CYS A 68 15.14 6.97 -0.60
C CYS A 68 15.85 8.31 -0.28
N ARG A 69 17.15 8.25 0.04
CA ARG A 69 18.05 9.41 -0.06
C ARG A 69 18.29 9.65 -1.54
N LEU A 70 17.74 10.77 -2.00
CA LEU A 70 17.95 11.36 -3.31
C LEU A 70 19.44 11.48 -3.64
#